data_AF-A0AAI9ZCU4-F1
#
_entry.id   AF-A0AAI9ZCU4-F1
#
_cell.length_a   1.000
_cell.length_b   1.000
_cell.length_c   1.000
_cell.angle_alpha   90.00
_cell.angle_beta   90.00
_cell.angle_gamma   90.00
#
_symmetry.space_group_name_H-M   'P 1'
#
loop_
_entity.id
_entity.type
_entity.pdbx_description
1 polymer ?
#
loop_
_entity_poly.entity_id
_entity_poly.type
_entity_poly.pdbx_seq_one_letter_code
_entity_poly.pdbx_strand_id
1 'polypeptide(L)'
;MKPFQLSIVASCATHALGQDTAQQPLHNEDHTIEDVPRVVSKDLDDFIERIREEWHAPGLAVAIVDENNTWAKGYGYAVLNTTPVTPHTLYYTGSTTKSFTAAGLSLLIDNASATSSVYPGLNWKTPVSDILRDDFVLSDDWATAHITLEDALSHRTGYPRHDLASATTAQGATRLFRHLPMVAEPRTTYLYNNK
;
A
#
# COMPACT_ATOMS: atom_id res chain seq x y z
N MET A 1 -3.24 8.99 -32.24
CA MET A 1 -2.27 8.53 -31.22
C MET A 1 -2.85 8.85 -29.86
N LYS A 2 -3.14 7.83 -29.03
CA LYS A 2 -3.57 8.04 -27.64
C LYS A 2 -2.30 8.19 -26.78
N PRO A 3 -2.27 9.11 -25.80
CA PRO A 3 -1.11 9.28 -24.93
C PRO A 3 -0.94 8.06 -24.02
N PHE A 4 0.28 7.52 -23.98
CA PHE A 4 0.68 6.45 -23.07
C PHE A 4 0.88 7.07 -21.68
N GLN A 5 0.07 6.65 -20.70
CA GLN A 5 0.16 7.15 -19.32
C GLN A 5 1.02 6.16 -18.53
N LEU A 6 2.31 6.47 -18.40
CA LEU A 6 3.25 5.67 -17.61
C LEU A 6 3.06 5.99 -16.12
N SER A 7 2.35 5.14 -15.40
CA SER A 7 2.28 5.22 -13.93
C SER A 7 3.55 4.63 -13.33
N ILE A 8 4.52 5.49 -12.99
CA ILE A 8 5.70 5.10 -12.22
C ILE A 8 5.31 5.03 -10.74
N VAL A 9 5.26 3.82 -10.18
CA VAL A 9 5.17 3.63 -8.72
C VAL A 9 6.60 3.61 -8.18
N ALA A 10 7.11 4.76 -7.74
CA ALA A 10 8.35 4.84 -6.99
C ALA A 10 8.06 4.48 -5.52
N SER A 11 8.44 3.28 -5.10
CA SER A 11 8.43 2.89 -3.69
C SER A 11 9.80 3.20 -3.09
N CYS A 12 9.86 4.16 -2.17
CA CYS A 12 11.07 4.48 -1.43
C CYS A 12 10.70 4.51 0.06
N ALA A 13 11.22 3.57 0.84
CA ALA A 13 11.17 3.62 2.29
C ALA A 13 12.43 2.99 2.88
N THR A 14 13.35 3.83 3.34
CA THR A 14 14.38 3.45 4.29
C THR A 14 13.81 3.60 5.69
N HIS A 15 13.79 2.52 6.47
CA HIS A 15 14.06 2.50 7.91
C HIS A 15 14.32 1.05 8.32
N ALA A 16 15.54 0.77 8.76
CA ALA A 16 15.99 -0.53 9.21
C ALA A 16 15.58 -0.73 10.68
N LEU A 17 14.74 -1.73 10.96
CA LEU A 17 14.65 -2.33 12.29
C LEU A 17 14.54 -3.85 12.14
N GLY A 18 15.57 -4.52 12.66
CA GLY A 18 15.80 -5.96 12.52
C GLY A 18 14.84 -6.79 13.37
N GLN A 19 13.85 -7.38 12.69
CA GLN A 19 13.19 -8.60 13.15
C GLN A 19 13.33 -9.62 12.01
N ASP A 20 13.94 -10.76 12.33
CA ASP A 20 14.25 -11.84 11.39
C ASP A 20 12.98 -12.66 11.09
N THR A 21 12.06 -12.04 10.34
CA THR A 21 10.92 -12.70 9.69
C THR A 21 11.11 -12.55 8.20
N ALA A 22 12.25 -13.01 7.68
CA ALA A 22 12.61 -12.86 6.28
C ALA A 22 11.55 -13.55 5.40
N GLN A 23 10.63 -12.73 4.87
CA GLN A 23 9.80 -13.09 3.74
C GLN A 23 10.72 -13.71 2.67
N GLN A 24 10.30 -14.82 2.09
CA GLN A 24 11.03 -15.46 0.99
C GLN A 24 10.24 -15.18 -0.30
N PRO A 25 10.90 -14.95 -1.44
CA PRO A 25 10.21 -14.92 -2.72
C PRO A 25 9.43 -16.22 -2.92
N LEU A 26 8.25 -16.15 -3.52
CA LEU A 26 7.53 -17.35 -3.96
C LEU A 26 8.42 -18.03 -5.01
N HIS A 27 8.92 -19.24 -4.70
CA HIS A 27 9.60 -20.09 -5.67
C HIS A 27 8.60 -20.66 -6.67
N ASN A 28 9.06 -20.84 -7.92
CA ASN A 28 8.35 -21.28 -9.14
C ASN A 28 7.57 -20.13 -9.82
N GLU A 29 7.90 -19.65 -11.02
CA GLU A 29 8.53 -20.30 -12.18
C GLU A 29 9.53 -19.37 -12.88
N ASP A 30 10.57 -19.97 -13.49
CA ASP A 30 11.41 -19.29 -14.48
C ASP A 30 10.55 -18.95 -15.71
N HIS A 31 9.76 -17.87 -15.62
CA HIS A 31 9.25 -17.23 -16.82
C HIS A 31 10.43 -16.56 -17.49
N THR A 32 11.06 -17.28 -18.41
CA THR A 32 11.97 -16.69 -19.39
C THR A 32 11.27 -15.49 -20.01
N ILE A 33 11.84 -14.31 -19.81
CA ILE A 33 11.34 -13.03 -20.33
C ILE A 33 11.53 -13.04 -21.86
N GLU A 34 10.63 -13.70 -22.57
CA GLU A 34 10.56 -13.71 -24.03
C GLU A 34 9.34 -12.90 -24.49
N ASP A 35 9.48 -11.59 -24.40
CA ASP A 35 9.20 -10.61 -25.46
C ASP A 35 9.43 -9.24 -24.85
N VAL A 36 10.60 -8.66 -25.13
CA VAL A 36 10.99 -7.37 -24.59
C VAL A 36 9.97 -6.34 -25.10
N PRO A 37 9.17 -5.70 -24.21
CA PRO A 37 8.24 -4.65 -24.65
C PRO A 37 9.01 -3.63 -25.48
N ARG A 38 8.43 -3.12 -26.57
CA ARG A 38 9.03 -2.07 -27.43
C ARG A 38 9.57 -0.83 -26.67
N VAL A 39 9.24 -0.71 -25.39
CA VAL A 39 9.59 0.36 -24.45
C VAL A 39 10.93 0.11 -23.73
N VAL A 40 11.44 -1.12 -23.67
CA VAL A 40 12.72 -1.41 -23.00
C VAL A 40 13.86 -1.12 -23.97
N SER A 41 14.53 0.00 -23.75
CA SER A 41 15.65 0.49 -24.54
C SER A 41 16.87 0.75 -23.68
N LYS A 42 18.04 0.89 -24.32
CA LYS A 42 19.24 1.37 -23.64
C LYS A 42 19.02 2.74 -22.97
N ASP A 43 18.24 3.62 -23.60
CA ASP A 43 17.92 4.94 -23.05
C ASP A 43 17.14 4.84 -21.73
N LEU A 44 16.24 3.85 -21.61
CA LEU A 44 15.53 3.58 -20.36
C LEU A 44 16.49 3.07 -19.28
N ASP A 45 17.38 2.14 -19.63
CA ASP A 45 18.41 1.63 -18.72
C ASP A 45 19.31 2.76 -18.19
N ASP A 46 19.81 3.61 -19.08
CA ASP A 46 20.64 4.77 -18.75
C ASP A 46 19.86 5.77 -17.88
N PHE A 47 18.57 5.97 -18.16
CA PHE A 47 17.69 6.82 -17.37
C PHE A 47 17.52 6.29 -15.93
N ILE A 48 17.27 4.99 -15.76
CA ILE A 48 17.08 4.39 -14.44
C ILE A 48 18.37 4.44 -13.62
N GLU A 49 19.52 4.11 -14.23
CA GLU A 49 20.81 4.23 -13.55
C GLU A 49 21.10 5.69 -13.14
N ARG A 50 20.83 6.66 -14.02
CA ARG A 50 20.97 8.07 -13.67
C ARG A 50 20.11 8.46 -12.48
N ILE A 51 18.84 8.04 -12.44
CA ILE A 51 17.95 8.30 -11.28
C ILE A 51 18.48 7.62 -10.02
N ARG A 52 18.98 6.38 -10.11
CA ARG A 52 19.58 5.68 -8.97
C ARG A 52 20.74 6.47 -8.39
N GLU A 53 21.63 6.97 -9.24
CA GLU A 53 22.81 7.75 -8.84
C GLU A 53 22.42 9.12 -8.28
N GLU A 54 21.50 9.83 -8.95
CA GLU A 54 21.00 11.17 -8.57
C GLU A 54 20.36 11.17 -7.18
N TRP A 55 19.58 10.14 -6.87
CA TRP A 55 18.92 9.99 -5.56
C TRP A 55 19.75 9.23 -4.54
N HIS A 56 20.99 8.87 -4.88
CA HIS A 56 21.89 8.07 -4.05
C HIS A 56 21.23 6.79 -3.52
N ALA A 57 20.36 6.17 -4.35
CA ALA A 57 19.70 4.93 -4.01
C ALA A 57 20.72 3.77 -4.13
N PRO A 58 20.92 2.96 -3.08
CA PRO A 58 21.82 1.80 -3.13
C PRO A 58 21.47 0.84 -4.28
N GLY A 59 20.17 0.63 -4.50
CA GLY A 59 19.66 -0.20 -5.58
C GLY A 59 18.16 -0.01 -5.81
N LEU A 60 17.70 -0.38 -7.00
CA LEU A 60 16.32 -0.27 -7.46
C LEU A 60 15.93 -1.54 -8.21
N ALA A 61 14.70 -1.99 -8.05
CA ALA A 61 14.10 -2.99 -8.93
C ALA A 61 12.96 -2.33 -9.72
N VAL A 62 12.93 -2.55 -11.03
CA VAL A 62 11.92 -1.98 -11.93
C VAL A 62 11.26 -3.11 -12.71
N ALA A 63 9.93 -3.08 -12.78
CA ALA A 63 9.15 -3.96 -13.64
C ALA A 63 8.23 -3.12 -14.55
N ILE A 64 8.09 -3.56 -15.81
CA ILE A 64 7.18 -3.00 -16.80
C ILE A 64 6.29 -4.15 -17.25
N VAL A 65 4.98 -3.98 -17.07
CA VAL A 65 3.95 -4.93 -17.48
C VAL A 65 3.13 -4.29 -18.59
N ASP A 66 3.05 -4.93 -19.75
CA ASP A 66 2.28 -4.50 -20.91
C ASP A 66 1.53 -5.71 -21.49
N GLU A 67 0.20 -5.70 -21.31
CA GLU A 67 -0.68 -6.84 -21.61
C GLU A 67 -0.19 -8.14 -20.95
N ASN A 68 0.34 -9.08 -21.74
CA ASN A 68 0.86 -10.37 -21.29
C ASN A 68 2.39 -10.37 -21.14
N ASN A 69 3.06 -9.27 -21.48
CA ASN A 69 4.51 -9.16 -21.43
C ASN A 69 4.94 -8.50 -20.13
N THR A 70 5.92 -9.11 -19.45
CA THR A 70 6.52 -8.54 -18.25
C THR A 70 8.03 -8.51 -18.41
N TRP A 71 8.62 -7.33 -18.26
CA TRP A 71 10.06 -7.16 -18.13
C TRP A 71 10.38 -6.69 -16.72
N ALA A 72 11.43 -7.24 -16.10
CA ALA A 72 11.89 -6.80 -14.80
C ALA A 72 13.41 -6.85 -14.69
N LYS A 73 14.01 -5.85 -14.02
CA LYS A 73 15.45 -5.74 -13.84
C LYS A 73 15.81 -5.08 -12.50
N GLY A 74 16.90 -5.55 -11.91
CA GLY A 74 17.54 -4.92 -10.76
C GLY A 74 18.72 -4.04 -11.17
N TYR A 75 18.92 -2.96 -10.42
CA TYR A 75 20.00 -1.97 -10.58
C TYR A 75 20.68 -1.76 -9.23
N GLY A 76 22.01 -1.65 -9.22
CA GLY A 76 22.77 -1.45 -7.98
C GLY A 76 22.73 -2.64 -7.01
N TYR A 77 22.72 -2.34 -5.70
CA TYR A 77 22.89 -3.31 -4.62
C TYR A 77 21.76 -3.23 -3.58
N ALA A 78 21.19 -4.39 -3.24
CA ALA A 78 20.24 -4.58 -2.14
C ALA A 78 20.93 -4.45 -0.77
N VAL A 79 22.18 -4.93 -0.67
CA VAL A 79 23.08 -4.71 0.46
C VAL A 79 24.33 -4.06 -0.09
N LEU A 80 24.64 -2.86 0.41
CA LEU A 80 25.73 -2.03 -0.10
C LEU A 80 26.99 -2.85 -0.37
N ASN A 81 27.48 -2.78 -1.60
CA ASN A 81 28.72 -3.39 -2.10
C ASN A 81 28.81 -4.92 -1.99
N THR A 82 27.73 -5.63 -1.69
CA THR A 82 27.79 -7.09 -1.45
C THR A 82 26.72 -7.88 -2.19
N THR A 83 25.48 -7.39 -2.22
CA THR A 83 24.35 -8.15 -2.81
C THR A 83 23.71 -7.33 -3.93
N PRO A 84 23.85 -7.74 -5.21
CA PRO A 84 23.17 -7.08 -6.31
C PRO A 84 21.65 -7.13 -6.15
N VAL A 85 20.95 -6.09 -6.61
CA VAL A 85 19.49 -6.16 -6.73
C VAL A 85 19.13 -7.12 -7.86
N THR A 86 18.09 -7.91 -7.62
CA THR A 86 17.42 -8.77 -8.61
C THR A 86 15.93 -8.45 -8.63
N PRO A 87 15.19 -8.88 -9.67
CA PRO A 87 13.72 -8.81 -9.67
C PRO A 87 13.04 -9.49 -8.47
N HIS A 88 13.74 -10.39 -7.78
CA HIS A 88 13.25 -11.11 -6.60
C HIS A 88 13.72 -10.50 -5.27
N THR A 89 14.44 -9.37 -5.31
CA THR A 89 14.82 -8.65 -4.09
C THR A 89 13.57 -8.12 -3.39
N LEU A 90 13.47 -8.36 -2.09
CA LEU A 90 12.32 -7.95 -1.29
C LEU A 90 12.51 -6.53 -0.75
N TYR A 91 11.43 -5.76 -0.82
CA TYR A 91 11.38 -4.38 -0.35
C TYR A 91 10.20 -4.19 0.60
N TYR A 92 10.36 -3.32 1.58
CA TYR A 92 9.21 -2.76 2.30
C TYR A 92 8.45 -1.84 1.35
N THR A 93 7.25 -2.25 0.96
CA THR A 93 6.45 -1.53 -0.04
C THR A 93 5.66 -0.34 0.56
N GLY A 94 5.69 -0.21 1.88
CA GLY A 94 5.17 0.93 2.62
C GLY A 94 3.70 1.20 2.33
N SER A 95 3.37 2.43 1.96
CA SER A 95 1.97 2.84 1.79
C SER A 95 1.24 2.15 0.63
N THR A 96 1.96 1.51 -0.30
CA THR A 96 1.33 0.69 -1.36
C THR A 96 0.60 -0.53 -0.79
N THR A 97 0.91 -0.95 0.44
CA THR A 97 0.16 -1.99 1.17
C THR A 97 -1.33 -1.64 1.30
N LYS A 98 -1.71 -0.36 1.31
CA LYS A 98 -3.12 0.06 1.39
C LYS A 98 -3.96 -0.46 0.22
N SER A 99 -3.40 -0.57 -0.98
CA SER A 99 -4.10 -1.13 -2.13
C SER A 99 -4.46 -2.60 -1.90
N PHE A 100 -3.58 -3.36 -1.26
CA PHE A 100 -3.85 -4.74 -0.86
C PHE A 100 -4.91 -4.82 0.24
N THR A 101 -4.88 -3.92 1.22
CA THR A 101 -5.94 -3.81 2.24
C THR A 101 -7.30 -3.54 1.60
N ALA A 102 -7.37 -2.59 0.65
CA ALA A 102 -8.60 -2.28 -0.07
C ALA A 102 -9.10 -3.47 -0.91
N ALA A 103 -8.20 -4.18 -1.60
CA ALA A 103 -8.54 -5.38 -2.35
C ALA A 103 -9.06 -6.50 -1.45
N GLY A 104 -8.40 -6.74 -0.30
CA GLY A 104 -8.85 -7.72 0.69
C GLY A 104 -10.24 -7.40 1.24
N LEU A 105 -10.51 -6.13 1.57
CA LEU A 105 -11.83 -5.70 2.01
C LEU A 105 -12.88 -5.84 0.89
N SER A 106 -12.52 -5.56 -0.35
CA SER A 106 -13.41 -5.75 -1.51
C SER A 106 -13.84 -7.22 -1.63
N LEU A 107 -12.91 -8.16 -1.47
CA LEU A 107 -13.22 -9.60 -1.49
C LEU A 107 -14.12 -9.99 -0.31
N LEU A 108 -13.92 -9.40 0.88
CA LEU A 108 -14.78 -9.64 2.03
C LEU A 108 -16.21 -9.13 1.80
N ILE A 109 -16.38 -7.95 1.20
CA ILE A 109 -17.69 -7.38 0.85
C ILE A 109 -18.38 -8.22 -0.22
N ASP A 110 -17.65 -8.67 -1.24
CA ASP A 110 -18.19 -9.52 -2.31
C ASP A 110 -18.68 -10.86 -1.72
N ASN A 111 -17.86 -11.50 -0.90
CA ASN A 111 -18.23 -12.73 -0.19
C ASN A 111 -19.36 -12.51 0.82
N ALA A 112 -19.44 -11.34 1.44
CA ALA A 112 -20.50 -11.02 2.41
C ALA A 112 -21.89 -10.94 1.79
N SER A 113 -21.95 -10.66 0.48
CA SER A 113 -23.18 -10.69 -0.31
C SER A 113 -23.70 -12.12 -0.53
N ALA A 114 -22.87 -13.14 -0.26
CA ALA A 114 -23.30 -14.53 -0.24
C ALA A 114 -23.98 -14.88 1.10
N THR A 115 -25.02 -15.72 1.05
CA THR A 115 -25.95 -16.07 2.14
C THR A 115 -25.36 -16.78 3.37
N SER A 116 -24.04 -16.96 3.45
CA SER A 116 -23.35 -17.71 4.53
C SER A 116 -22.14 -16.96 5.11
N SER A 117 -22.17 -15.62 5.12
CA SER A 117 -21.06 -14.82 5.63
C SER A 117 -21.16 -14.53 7.13
N VAL A 118 -20.00 -14.36 7.77
CA VAL A 118 -19.88 -13.92 9.18
C VAL A 118 -20.38 -12.46 9.35
N TYR A 119 -20.44 -11.69 8.26
CA TYR A 119 -20.88 -10.29 8.24
C TYR A 119 -21.99 -10.08 7.20
N PRO A 120 -23.22 -10.58 7.45
CA PRO A 120 -24.31 -10.45 6.49
C PRO A 120 -24.59 -8.97 6.19
N GLY A 121 -24.64 -8.63 4.91
CA GLY A 121 -24.93 -7.26 4.46
C GLY A 121 -23.76 -6.26 4.58
N LEU A 122 -22.54 -6.73 4.87
CA LEU A 122 -21.33 -5.90 4.83
C LEU A 122 -21.18 -5.25 3.44
N ASN A 123 -21.05 -3.93 3.41
CA ASN A 123 -20.87 -3.17 2.18
C ASN A 123 -20.05 -1.91 2.44
N TRP A 124 -19.68 -1.18 1.40
CA TRP A 124 -18.84 0.03 1.49
C TRP A 124 -19.40 1.13 2.41
N LYS A 125 -20.73 1.17 2.59
CA LYS A 125 -21.41 2.13 3.45
C LYS A 125 -21.63 1.62 4.87
N THR A 126 -21.19 0.40 5.20
CA THR A 126 -21.25 -0.10 6.57
C THR A 126 -20.39 0.80 7.48
N PRO A 127 -20.96 1.37 8.56
CA PRO A 127 -20.21 2.06 9.60
C PRO A 127 -19.11 1.17 10.19
N VAL A 128 -17.92 1.72 10.41
CA VAL A 128 -16.79 0.96 10.99
C VAL A 128 -17.12 0.50 12.42
N SER A 129 -17.89 1.29 13.16
CA SER A 129 -18.39 0.97 14.50
C SER A 129 -19.33 -0.23 14.54
N ASP A 130 -20.06 -0.55 13.46
CA ASP A 130 -20.90 -1.76 13.42
C ASP A 130 -20.05 -3.05 13.41
N ILE A 131 -18.80 -2.94 12.96
CA ILE A 131 -17.86 -4.06 12.84
C ILE A 131 -16.97 -4.16 14.07
N LEU A 132 -16.30 -3.06 14.43
CA LEU A 132 -15.31 -3.02 15.51
C LEU A 132 -15.92 -2.69 16.88
N ARG A 133 -17.17 -2.22 16.92
CA ARG A 133 -17.93 -1.90 18.13
C ARG A 133 -17.12 -0.97 19.04
N ASP A 134 -16.95 -1.36 20.30
CA ASP A 134 -16.25 -0.56 21.31
C ASP A 134 -14.81 -0.24 20.90
N ASP A 135 -14.17 -0.98 19.99
CA ASP A 135 -12.82 -0.66 19.56
C ASP A 135 -12.72 0.58 18.66
N PHE A 136 -13.80 0.93 17.94
CA PHE A 136 -13.86 2.10 17.08
C PHE A 136 -14.71 3.20 17.72
N VAL A 137 -14.02 4.06 18.48
CA VAL A 137 -14.61 5.27 19.08
C VAL A 137 -13.71 6.45 18.74
N LEU A 138 -14.30 7.49 18.17
CA LEU A 138 -13.63 8.71 17.75
C LEU A 138 -13.91 9.83 18.77
N SER A 139 -13.18 10.94 18.68
CA SER A 139 -13.44 12.13 19.50
C SER A 139 -14.81 12.79 19.29
N ASP A 140 -15.52 12.42 18.22
CA ASP A 140 -16.84 12.93 17.85
C ASP A 140 -17.84 11.78 17.74
N ASP A 141 -18.98 11.92 18.42
CA ASP A 141 -20.01 10.87 18.49
C ASP A 141 -20.67 10.61 17.13
N TRP A 142 -20.88 11.67 16.34
CA TRP A 142 -21.46 11.54 15.02
C TRP A 142 -20.50 10.79 14.10
N ALA A 143 -19.23 11.16 14.06
CA ALA A 143 -18.21 10.47 13.28
C ALA A 143 -18.09 9.00 13.71
N THR A 144 -18.10 8.72 15.02
CA THR A 144 -18.08 7.35 15.54
C THR A 144 -19.22 6.50 14.96
N ALA A 145 -20.43 7.05 14.89
CA ALA A 145 -21.60 6.33 14.39
C ALA A 145 -21.70 6.27 12.85
N HIS A 146 -21.04 7.17 12.12
CA HIS A 146 -21.33 7.38 10.68
C HIS A 146 -20.13 7.24 9.75
N ILE A 147 -18.89 7.14 10.25
CA ILE A 147 -17.73 6.85 9.39
C ILE A 147 -17.84 5.44 8.83
N THR A 148 -17.85 5.33 7.51
CA THR A 148 -17.97 4.06 6.79
C THR A 148 -16.62 3.47 6.40
N LEU A 149 -16.63 2.20 5.98
CA LEU A 149 -15.47 1.55 5.37
C LEU A 149 -14.91 2.33 4.17
N GLU A 150 -15.79 2.86 3.31
CA GLU A 150 -15.39 3.72 2.19
C GLU A 150 -14.75 5.02 2.68
N ASP A 151 -15.30 5.65 3.73
CA ASP A 151 -14.73 6.88 4.28
C ASP A 151 -13.30 6.67 4.80
N ALA A 152 -13.07 5.55 5.49
CA ALA A 152 -11.77 5.17 6.03
C ALA A 152 -10.74 4.92 4.91
N LEU A 153 -11.09 4.11 3.90
CA LEU A 153 -10.18 3.77 2.79
C LEU A 153 -9.91 4.93 1.83
N SER A 154 -10.81 5.91 1.77
CA SER A 154 -10.67 7.08 0.90
C SER A 154 -10.17 8.34 1.62
N HIS A 155 -9.67 8.19 2.86
CA HIS A 155 -9.05 9.27 3.64
C HIS A 155 -9.97 10.49 3.85
N ARG A 156 -11.26 10.25 4.09
CA ARG A 156 -12.27 11.31 4.26
C ARG A 156 -12.95 11.29 5.63
N THR A 157 -12.22 10.82 6.65
CA THR A 157 -12.73 10.68 8.03
C THR A 157 -12.65 11.96 8.86
N GLY A 158 -11.91 12.97 8.40
CA GLY A 158 -11.63 14.18 9.19
C GLY A 158 -10.38 14.10 10.09
N TYR A 159 -9.72 12.93 10.13
CA TYR A 159 -8.48 12.73 10.90
C TYR A 159 -7.22 12.90 10.05
N PRO A 160 -6.27 13.75 10.45
CA PRO A 160 -4.94 13.82 9.84
C PRO A 160 -4.05 12.65 10.30
N ARG A 161 -2.85 12.56 9.73
CA ARG A 161 -1.91 11.44 9.88
C ARG A 161 -1.62 10.99 11.32
N HIS A 162 -1.52 11.92 12.27
CA HIS A 162 -1.16 11.63 13.67
C HIS A 162 0.04 10.69 13.81
N ASP A 163 1.07 10.87 12.97
CA ASP A 163 2.18 9.92 12.79
C ASP A 163 2.98 9.65 14.08
N LEU A 164 2.98 10.60 15.03
CA LEU A 164 3.68 10.47 16.33
C LEU A 164 2.88 9.72 17.39
N ALA A 165 1.56 9.57 17.21
CA ALA A 165 0.80 8.70 18.09
C ALA A 165 1.24 7.26 17.78
N SER A 166 1.44 6.42 18.78
CA SER A 166 1.92 5.05 18.54
C SER A 166 1.18 4.06 19.42
N ALA A 167 0.98 2.86 18.88
CA ALA A 167 0.40 1.74 19.58
C ALA A 167 1.14 0.47 19.15
N THR A 168 1.20 -0.51 20.05
CA THR A 168 1.88 -1.79 19.81
C THR A 168 0.99 -2.83 19.15
N THR A 169 -0.31 -2.56 19.02
CA THR A 169 -1.30 -3.47 18.43
C THR A 169 -2.25 -2.71 17.50
N ALA A 170 -2.86 -3.42 16.54
CA ALA A 170 -3.87 -2.84 15.65
C ALA A 170 -5.07 -2.30 16.45
N GLN A 171 -5.57 -3.07 17.43
CA GLN A 171 -6.64 -2.61 18.32
C GLN A 171 -6.24 -1.35 19.10
N GLY A 172 -5.00 -1.30 19.63
CA GLY A 172 -4.48 -0.11 20.29
C GLY A 172 -4.44 1.09 19.35
N ALA A 173 -4.02 0.89 18.10
CA ALA A 173 -3.97 1.95 17.09
C ALA A 173 -5.36 2.51 16.79
N THR A 174 -6.38 1.66 16.67
CA THR A 174 -7.78 2.09 16.52
C THR A 174 -8.26 2.88 17.74
N ARG A 175 -8.00 2.39 18.95
CA ARG A 175 -8.45 3.05 20.20
C ARG A 175 -7.78 4.40 20.45
N LEU A 176 -6.61 4.68 19.85
CA LEU A 176 -5.97 6.00 19.94
C LEU A 176 -6.88 7.12 19.42
N PHE A 177 -7.72 6.84 18.42
CA PHE A 177 -8.58 7.86 17.82
C PHE A 177 -9.57 8.50 18.79
N ARG A 178 -9.87 7.86 19.93
CA ARG A 178 -10.63 8.44 21.05
C ARG A 178 -10.01 9.72 21.60
N HIS A 179 -8.69 9.86 21.45
CA HIS A 179 -7.88 10.90 22.09
C HIS A 179 -7.19 11.80 21.06
N LEU A 180 -7.41 11.56 19.78
CA LEU A 180 -6.79 12.33 18.71
C LEU A 180 -7.78 13.38 18.19
N PRO A 181 -7.34 14.61 17.89
CA PRO A 181 -8.24 15.62 17.36
C PRO A 181 -8.55 15.38 15.88
N MET A 182 -9.82 15.59 15.53
CA MET A 182 -10.26 15.83 14.16
C MET A 182 -9.94 17.27 13.74
N VAL A 183 -9.66 17.48 12.47
CA VAL A 183 -9.35 18.82 11.92
C VAL A 183 -10.32 19.26 10.81
N ALA A 184 -11.22 18.37 10.41
CA ALA A 184 -12.26 18.64 9.43
C ALA A 184 -13.48 17.76 9.70
N GLU A 185 -14.65 18.21 9.24
CA GLU A 185 -15.85 17.37 9.22
C GLU A 185 -15.65 16.20 8.24
N PRO A 186 -16.21 15.01 8.53
CA PRO A 186 -16.16 13.88 7.62
C PRO A 186 -16.65 14.24 6.21
N ARG A 187 -16.00 13.68 5.18
CA ARG A 187 -16.35 13.83 3.75
C ARG A 187 -16.18 15.24 3.16
N THR A 188 -15.69 16.20 3.93
CA THR A 188 -15.46 17.57 3.43
C THR A 188 -14.06 17.78 2.85
N THR A 189 -13.06 17.03 3.31
CA THR A 189 -11.65 17.18 2.93
C THR A 189 -10.94 15.84 2.90
N TYR A 190 -10.03 15.66 1.93
CA TYR A 190 -9.09 14.54 1.88
C TYR A 190 -7.93 14.75 2.85
N LEU A 191 -7.74 13.84 3.79
CA LEU A 191 -6.67 13.87 4.79
C LEU A 191 -6.01 12.48 4.87
N TYR A 192 -4.88 12.33 4.18
CA TYR A 192 -4.12 11.08 4.20
C TYR A 192 -3.83 10.64 5.64
N ASN A 193 -4.15 9.39 5.96
CA ASN A 193 -3.99 8.81 7.29
C ASN A 193 -3.57 7.34 7.18
N ASN A 194 -2.59 6.93 7.98
CA ASN A 194 -2.07 5.56 7.99
C ASN A 194 -2.80 4.63 8.96
N LYS A 195 -3.65 5.18 9.83
CA LYS A 195 -4.28 4.47 10.95
C LYS A 195 -5.77 4.29 10.74
#